data_AF-A0A956ZGP2-F1
#
_entry.id   AF-A0A956ZGP2-F1
#
_cell.length_a   1.000
_cell.length_b   1.000
_cell.length_c   1.000
_cell.angle_alpha   90.00
_cell.angle_beta   90.00
_cell.angle_gamma   90.00
#
_symmetry.space_group_name_H-M   'P 1'
#
loop_
_entity.id
_entity.type
_entity.pdbx_description
1 polymer ?
#
loop_
_entity_poly.entity_id
_entity_poly.type
_entity_poly.pdbx_seq_one_letter_code
_entity_poly.pdbx_strand_id
1 'polypeptide(L)'
;FFPALVAGVWAAWPFLHQARVLRYNFLHPVPQEYKVPAKQAFAKVRELLAETVYNFGDKWYISSADTMSGRIAADLRFTDEQVHYDMDARGQIHTRKERLQRYLGLQMTIRDTGRDTTTITLDFSPKVEGVQFHACDSIVTGLIDSIESRLGPGAQIADPTETRLPAPPWWLISLSALALFALMSDVHKAIFQ
;
A
#
# COMPACT_ATOMS: atom_id res chain seq x y z
N PHE A 1 36.39 2.08 -3.31
CA PHE A 1 35.04 2.70 -3.22
C PHE A 1 33.94 1.77 -3.74
N PHE A 2 34.08 1.19 -4.94
CA PHE A 2 33.07 0.31 -5.54
C PHE A 2 32.66 -0.92 -4.70
N PRO A 3 33.58 -1.67 -4.04
CA PRO A 3 33.17 -2.81 -3.19
C PRO A 3 32.36 -2.40 -1.96
N ALA A 4 32.68 -1.25 -1.37
CA ALA A 4 31.96 -0.73 -0.20
C ALA A 4 30.51 -0.31 -0.57
N LEU A 5 30.30 0.23 -1.77
CA LEU A 5 28.95 0.51 -2.29
C LEU A 5 28.14 -0.77 -2.48
N VAL A 6 28.74 -1.82 -3.06
CA VAL A 6 28.05 -3.11 -3.26
C VAL A 6 27.67 -3.75 -1.93
N ALA A 7 28.53 -3.67 -0.91
CA ALA A 7 28.19 -4.10 0.45
C ALA A 7 27.03 -3.29 1.05
N GLY A 8 27.00 -1.97 0.83
CA GLY A 8 25.89 -1.11 1.22
C GLY A 8 24.57 -1.48 0.55
N VAL A 9 24.58 -1.82 -0.74
CA VAL A 9 23.40 -2.27 -1.48
C VAL A 9 22.89 -3.62 -0.95
N TRP A 10 23.79 -4.55 -0.63
CA TRP A 10 23.44 -5.82 0.03
C TRP A 10 22.75 -5.60 1.37
N ALA A 11 23.29 -4.69 2.19
CA ALA A 11 22.71 -4.36 3.49
C ALA A 11 21.34 -3.66 3.36
N ALA A 12 21.15 -2.82 2.35
CA ALA A 12 19.91 -2.09 2.13
C ALA A 12 18.78 -2.94 1.51
N TRP A 13 19.12 -3.93 0.69
CA TRP A 13 18.17 -4.79 -0.02
C TRP A 13 17.02 -5.36 0.84
N PRO A 14 17.28 -6.03 2.00
CA PRO A 14 16.20 -6.59 2.80
C PRO A 14 15.20 -5.53 3.28
N PHE A 15 15.67 -4.34 3.65
CA PHE A 15 14.81 -3.23 4.08
C PHE A 15 13.96 -2.69 2.93
N LEU A 16 14.54 -2.53 1.74
CA LEU A 16 13.82 -2.10 0.55
C LEU A 16 12.74 -3.11 0.15
N HIS A 17 13.06 -4.41 0.21
CA HIS A 17 12.08 -5.46 -0.04
C HIS A 17 10.94 -5.43 0.96
N GLN A 18 11.25 -5.39 2.27
CA GLN A 18 10.25 -5.38 3.32
C GLN A 18 9.35 -4.14 3.24
N ALA A 19 9.92 -2.95 3.01
CA ALA A 19 9.14 -1.73 2.81
C ALA A 19 8.19 -1.84 1.61
N ARG A 20 8.65 -2.46 0.51
CA ARG A 20 7.82 -2.69 -0.67
C ARG A 20 6.67 -3.66 -0.40
N VAL A 21 6.94 -4.77 0.30
CA VAL A 21 5.91 -5.77 0.65
C VAL A 21 4.88 -5.20 1.62
N LEU A 22 5.33 -4.45 2.64
CA LEU A 22 4.42 -3.78 3.58
C LEU A 22 3.51 -2.78 2.86
N ARG A 23 4.08 -1.97 1.95
CA ARG A 23 3.30 -1.04 1.13
C ARG A 23 2.28 -1.78 0.26
N TYR A 24 2.68 -2.90 -0.33
CA TYR A 24 1.78 -3.70 -1.16
C TYR A 24 0.63 -4.29 -0.33
N ASN A 25 0.92 -4.94 0.81
CA ASN A 25 -0.09 -5.51 1.70
C ASN A 25 -1.02 -4.45 2.31
N PHE A 26 -0.55 -3.22 2.48
CA PHE A 26 -1.38 -2.11 2.92
C PHE A 26 -2.40 -1.67 1.84
N LEU A 27 -1.97 -1.58 0.59
CA LEU A 27 -2.86 -1.20 -0.53
C LEU A 27 -3.76 -2.35 -0.99
N HIS A 28 -3.33 -3.58 -0.75
CA HIS A 28 -4.03 -4.81 -1.12
C HIS A 28 -4.21 -5.66 0.14
N PRO A 29 -5.13 -5.27 1.05
CA PRO A 29 -5.41 -6.07 2.23
C PRO A 29 -5.88 -7.47 1.85
N VAL A 30 -5.61 -8.41 2.75
CA VAL A 30 -5.94 -9.82 2.58
C VAL A 30 -7.45 -9.98 2.37
N PRO A 31 -7.89 -10.82 1.40
CA PRO A 31 -9.28 -11.20 1.24
C PRO A 31 -9.90 -11.73 2.55
N GLN A 32 -11.02 -11.13 2.95
CA GLN A 32 -11.77 -11.55 4.13
C GLN A 32 -13.06 -12.29 3.73
N GLU A 33 -13.37 -13.36 4.47
CA GLU A 33 -14.63 -14.12 4.39
C GLU A 33 -15.62 -13.63 5.43
N TYR A 34 -16.82 -13.28 4.99
CA TYR A 34 -17.92 -12.90 5.87
C TYR A 34 -19.05 -13.92 5.77
N LYS A 35 -19.69 -14.23 6.90
CA LYS A 35 -20.86 -15.13 6.98
C LYS A 35 -22.16 -14.41 6.62
N VAL A 36 -22.18 -13.79 5.44
CA VAL A 36 -23.32 -13.02 4.93
C VAL A 36 -23.51 -13.35 3.45
N PRO A 37 -24.74 -13.49 2.94
CA PRO A 37 -25.00 -13.71 1.50
C PRO A 37 -24.47 -12.57 0.61
N ALA A 38 -23.96 -12.91 -0.58
CA ALA A 38 -23.29 -11.97 -1.51
C ALA A 38 -24.12 -10.74 -1.84
N LYS A 39 -25.42 -10.91 -2.10
CA LYS A 39 -26.32 -9.81 -2.43
C LYS A 39 -26.51 -8.84 -1.26
N GLN A 40 -26.60 -9.38 -0.04
CA GLN A 40 -26.74 -8.56 1.16
C GLN A 40 -25.44 -7.85 1.50
N ALA A 41 -24.30 -8.55 1.38
CA ALA A 41 -22.99 -7.94 1.57
C ALA A 41 -22.76 -6.78 0.58
N PHE A 42 -23.05 -7.00 -0.71
CA PHE A 42 -22.94 -5.97 -1.74
C PHE A 42 -23.81 -4.75 -1.44
N ALA A 43 -25.07 -4.96 -1.07
CA ALA A 43 -25.99 -3.87 -0.73
C ALA A 43 -25.48 -3.04 0.46
N LYS A 44 -25.05 -3.71 1.53
CA LYS A 44 -24.52 -3.07 2.74
C LYS A 44 -23.24 -2.28 2.47
N VAL A 45 -22.29 -2.84 1.72
CA VAL A 45 -21.03 -2.12 1.45
C VAL A 45 -21.27 -0.93 0.51
N ARG A 46 -22.15 -1.06 -0.48
CA ARG A 46 -22.54 0.06 -1.34
C ARG A 46 -23.19 1.19 -0.54
N GLU A 47 -24.07 0.86 0.39
CA GLU A 47 -24.69 1.82 1.30
C GLU A 47 -23.66 2.49 2.21
N LEU A 48 -22.75 1.71 2.80
CA LEU A 48 -21.65 2.21 3.61
C LEU A 48 -20.76 3.20 2.84
N LEU A 49 -20.41 2.90 1.59
CA LEU A 49 -19.64 3.84 0.76
C LEU A 49 -20.40 5.15 0.49
N ALA A 50 -21.73 5.12 0.42
CA ALA A 50 -22.54 6.31 0.22
C ALA A 50 -22.73 7.13 1.52
N GLU A 51 -22.78 6.45 2.68
CA GLU A 51 -22.96 7.07 4.00
C GLU A 51 -21.65 7.62 4.58
N THR A 52 -20.51 7.02 4.25
CA THR A 52 -19.21 7.41 4.80
C THR A 52 -18.84 8.83 4.36
N VAL A 53 -18.61 9.69 5.35
CA VAL A 53 -18.17 11.07 5.16
C VAL A 53 -16.87 11.25 5.92
N TYR A 54 -15.85 11.71 5.21
CA TYR A 54 -14.54 12.02 5.75
C TYR A 54 -14.45 13.50 6.14
N ASN A 55 -13.28 13.90 6.62
CA ASN A 55 -12.99 15.29 6.94
C ASN A 55 -13.36 16.20 5.77
N PHE A 56 -13.85 17.40 6.10
CA PHE A 56 -14.29 18.40 5.13
C PHE A 56 -15.49 18.00 4.24
N GLY A 57 -16.20 16.92 4.58
CA GLY A 57 -17.39 16.48 3.84
C GLY A 57 -17.07 15.65 2.61
N ASP A 58 -15.83 15.18 2.49
CA ASP A 58 -15.36 14.34 1.39
C ASP A 58 -16.07 12.96 1.42
N LYS A 59 -16.51 12.47 0.26
CA LYS A 59 -17.29 11.23 0.13
C LYS A 59 -16.76 10.38 -1.01
N TRP A 60 -17.02 9.07 -0.94
CA TRP A 60 -16.74 8.17 -2.05
C TRP A 60 -17.69 8.45 -3.22
N TYR A 61 -17.10 8.61 -4.40
CA TYR A 61 -17.83 8.64 -5.66
C TYR A 61 -17.82 7.24 -6.29
N ILE A 62 -18.98 6.58 -6.33
CA ILE A 62 -19.11 5.25 -6.92
C ILE A 62 -19.14 5.40 -8.45
N SER A 63 -18.07 4.99 -9.12
CA SER A 63 -17.94 5.08 -10.58
C SER A 63 -18.59 3.91 -11.32
N SER A 64 -18.58 2.72 -10.73
CA SER A 64 -19.26 1.54 -11.25
C SER A 64 -19.67 0.60 -10.11
N ALA A 65 -20.88 0.06 -10.19
CA ALA A 65 -21.38 -0.94 -9.25
C ALA A 65 -22.13 -2.01 -10.04
N ASP A 66 -21.46 -3.13 -10.30
CA ASP A 66 -22.01 -4.25 -11.03
C ASP A 66 -22.39 -5.39 -10.08
N THR A 67 -23.69 -5.61 -9.92
CA THR A 67 -24.26 -6.66 -9.07
C THR A 67 -24.04 -8.07 -9.64
N MET A 68 -23.84 -8.21 -10.96
CA MET A 68 -23.67 -9.52 -11.61
C MET A 68 -22.25 -10.05 -11.42
N SER A 69 -21.24 -9.19 -11.61
CA SER A 69 -19.84 -9.53 -11.37
C SER A 69 -19.38 -9.33 -9.92
N GLY A 70 -20.22 -8.70 -9.08
CA GLY A 70 -19.92 -8.39 -7.69
C GLY A 70 -18.82 -7.33 -7.54
N ARG A 71 -18.62 -6.48 -8.56
CA ARG A 71 -17.53 -5.49 -8.58
C ARG A 71 -18.06 -4.10 -8.22
N ILE A 72 -17.35 -3.41 -7.34
CA ILE A 72 -17.61 -2.01 -7.00
C ILE A 72 -16.32 -1.22 -7.23
N ALA A 73 -16.39 -0.20 -8.07
CA ALA A 73 -15.32 0.78 -8.26
C ALA A 73 -15.78 2.12 -7.68
N ALA A 74 -14.97 2.68 -6.79
CA ALA A 74 -15.21 3.96 -6.16
C ALA A 74 -13.94 4.81 -6.16
N ASP A 75 -14.11 6.12 -6.25
CA ASP A 75 -13.03 7.10 -6.20
C ASP A 75 -13.31 8.08 -5.06
N LEU A 76 -12.31 8.30 -4.20
CA LEU A 76 -12.35 9.29 -3.14
C LEU A 76 -11.38 10.42 -3.46
N ARG A 77 -11.91 11.64 -3.50
CA ARG A 77 -11.10 12.85 -3.40
C ARG A 77 -11.18 13.31 -1.97
N PHE A 78 -10.05 13.31 -1.26
CA PHE A 78 -9.99 13.74 0.12
C PHE A 78 -8.97 14.85 0.32
N THR A 79 -9.26 15.75 1.25
CA THR A 79 -8.38 16.84 1.63
C THR A 79 -7.67 16.50 2.94
N ASP A 80 -6.35 16.65 2.95
CA ASP A 80 -5.51 16.41 4.13
C ASP A 80 -4.73 17.68 4.52
N GLU A 81 -4.51 17.86 5.81
CA GLU A 81 -3.72 18.98 6.34
C GLU A 81 -2.28 18.52 6.56
N GLN A 82 -1.35 18.99 5.73
CA GLN A 82 0.07 18.76 5.93
C GLN A 82 0.70 19.94 6.67
N VAL A 83 1.51 19.63 7.67
CA VAL A 83 2.33 20.62 8.38
C VAL A 83 3.65 20.76 7.63
N HIS A 84 3.84 21.91 7.00
CA HIS A 84 5.10 22.31 6.41
C HIS A 84 5.95 23.04 7.45
N TYR A 85 7.24 22.70 7.54
CA TYR A 85 8.20 23.37 8.42
C TYR A 85 9.01 24.35 7.58
N ASP A 86 8.66 25.62 7.67
CA ASP A 86 9.39 26.71 7.03
C ASP A 86 10.46 27.23 7.99
N MET A 87 11.68 27.44 7.50
CA MET A 87 12.77 28.02 8.26
C MET A 87 12.97 29.47 7.81
N ASP A 88 12.76 30.42 8.73
CA ASP A 88 12.96 31.84 8.44
C ASP A 88 14.45 32.17 8.33
N ALA A 89 14.80 33.28 7.68
CA ALA A 89 16.18 33.77 7.51
C ALA A 89 16.91 34.05 8.85
N ARG A 90 16.16 34.11 9.96
CA ARG A 90 16.66 34.26 11.34
C ARG A 90 16.84 32.92 12.07
N GLY A 91 16.58 31.79 11.40
CA GLY A 91 16.71 30.45 11.95
C GLY A 91 15.55 30.00 12.85
N GLN A 92 14.42 30.73 12.87
CA GLN A 92 13.20 30.29 13.56
C GLN A 92 12.40 29.34 12.68
N ILE A 93 11.92 28.25 13.27
CA ILE A 93 11.09 27.25 12.59
C ILE A 93 9.64 27.66 12.78
N HIS A 94 8.96 27.94 11.67
CA HIS A 94 7.52 28.18 11.63
C HIS A 94 6.80 26.99 11.02
N THR A 95 5.65 26.65 11.57
CA THR A 95 4.79 25.61 11.03
C THR A 95 3.67 26.25 10.23
N ARG A 96 3.62 25.94 8.93
CA ARG A 96 2.51 26.33 8.05
C ARG A 96 1.65 25.11 7.79
N LYS A 97 0.34 25.22 8.05
CA LYS A 97 -0.61 24.17 7.68
C LYS A 97 -1.11 24.43 6.27
N GLU A 98 -0.88 23.49 5.37
CA GLU A 98 -1.37 23.54 3.99
C GLU A 98 -2.35 22.40 3.74
N ARG A 99 -3.42 22.71 3.00
CA ARG A 99 -4.44 21.74 2.63
C ARG A 99 -4.12 21.17 1.26
N LEU A 100 -3.87 19.87 1.20
CA LEU A 100 -3.54 19.16 -0.03
C LEU A 100 -4.67 18.20 -0.39
N GLN A 101 -5.06 18.23 -1.65
CA GLN A 101 -6.09 17.34 -2.18
C GLN A 101 -5.45 16.09 -2.73
N ARG A 102 -5.89 14.93 -2.25
CA ARG A 102 -5.40 13.63 -2.68
C ARG A 102 -6.54 12.79 -3.26
N TYR A 103 -6.16 11.79 -4.04
CA TYR A 103 -7.10 10.92 -4.75
C TYR A 103 -6.77 9.45 -4.48
N LEU A 104 -7.77 8.71 -4.03
CA LEU A 104 -7.71 7.28 -3.73
C LEU A 104 -8.79 6.55 -4.51
N GLY A 105 -8.38 5.63 -5.39
CA GLY A 105 -9.29 4.67 -6.02
C GLY A 105 -9.45 3.44 -5.14
N LEU A 106 -10.66 2.91 -5.09
CA LEU A 106 -11.02 1.65 -4.47
C LEU A 106 -11.64 0.75 -5.54
N GLN A 107 -11.10 -0.45 -5.69
CA GLN A 107 -11.73 -1.53 -6.43
C GLN A 107 -12.03 -2.66 -5.44
N MET A 108 -13.28 -3.10 -5.45
CA MET A 108 -13.74 -4.16 -4.58
C MET A 108 -14.35 -5.26 -5.43
N THR A 109 -14.06 -6.50 -5.08
CA THR A 109 -14.74 -7.66 -5.66
C THR A 109 -15.34 -8.50 -4.55
N ILE A 110 -16.64 -8.72 -4.64
CA ILE A 110 -17.42 -9.56 -3.74
C ILE A 110 -17.76 -10.84 -4.49
N ARG A 111 -17.32 -11.98 -3.97
CA ARG A 111 -17.59 -13.30 -4.55
C ARG A 111 -18.31 -14.19 -3.54
N ASP A 112 -19.22 -15.00 -4.04
CA ASP A 112 -19.88 -16.04 -3.26
C ASP A 112 -19.00 -17.30 -3.22
N THR A 113 -18.78 -17.85 -2.04
CA THR A 113 -17.99 -19.07 -1.81
C THR A 113 -18.87 -20.32 -1.64
N GLY A 114 -20.19 -20.21 -1.80
CA GLY A 114 -21.11 -21.34 -1.94
C GLY A 114 -21.60 -21.97 -0.63
N ARG A 115 -21.49 -21.24 0.50
CA ARG A 115 -21.92 -21.68 1.84
C ARG A 115 -22.54 -20.55 2.68
N ASP A 116 -23.29 -19.66 2.04
CA ASP A 116 -23.74 -18.37 2.62
C ASP A 116 -22.58 -17.50 3.12
N THR A 117 -21.36 -17.77 2.63
CA THR A 117 -20.17 -17.00 2.89
C THR A 117 -19.77 -16.20 1.67
N THR A 118 -19.17 -15.05 1.93
CA THR A 118 -18.75 -14.10 0.89
C THR A 118 -17.32 -13.70 1.10
N THR A 119 -16.54 -13.79 0.03
CA THR A 119 -15.19 -13.24 0.01
C THR A 119 -15.25 -11.81 -0.51
N ILE A 120 -14.73 -10.86 0.27
CA ILE A 120 -14.55 -9.48 -0.17
C ILE A 120 -13.05 -9.23 -0.35
N THR A 121 -12.66 -8.84 -1.56
CA THR A 121 -11.32 -8.37 -1.86
C THR A 121 -11.37 -6.85 -2.04
N LEU A 122 -10.44 -6.14 -1.41
CA LEU A 122 -10.32 -4.68 -1.50
C LEU A 122 -8.95 -4.36 -2.09
N ASP A 123 -8.94 -3.54 -3.13
CA ASP A 123 -7.75 -3.09 -3.83
C ASP A 123 -7.76 -1.56 -3.89
N PHE A 124 -6.79 -0.94 -3.20
CA PHE A 124 -6.64 0.50 -3.16
C PHE A 124 -5.57 0.96 -4.16
N SER A 125 -5.89 2.02 -4.91
CA SER A 125 -5.01 2.60 -5.92
C SER A 125 -4.89 4.12 -5.74
N PRO A 126 -3.78 4.62 -5.15
CA PRO A 126 -3.57 6.05 -5.02
C PRO A 126 -3.28 6.68 -6.40
N LYS A 127 -4.11 7.65 -6.82
CA LYS A 127 -4.10 8.21 -8.19
C LYS A 127 -3.24 9.46 -8.37
N VAL A 128 -3.05 10.28 -7.34
CA VAL A 128 -2.33 11.56 -7.44
C VAL A 128 -1.42 11.70 -6.22
N GLU A 129 -0.14 11.95 -6.48
CA GLU A 129 0.99 12.09 -5.52
C GLU A 129 1.47 10.79 -4.84
N GLY A 130 2.10 9.95 -5.66
CA GLY A 130 2.55 8.58 -5.38
C GLY A 130 3.63 8.34 -4.32
N VAL A 131 3.69 9.09 -3.21
CA VAL A 131 4.67 8.84 -2.13
C VAL A 131 4.07 8.83 -0.73
N GLN A 132 2.98 9.55 -0.45
CA GLN A 132 2.42 9.63 0.91
C GLN A 132 1.27 8.63 1.14
N PHE A 133 1.59 7.33 1.06
CA PHE A 133 0.64 6.25 1.36
C PHE A 133 0.14 6.29 2.81
N HIS A 134 0.94 6.80 3.73
CA HIS A 134 0.58 6.98 5.14
C HIS A 134 -0.67 7.84 5.35
N ALA A 135 -0.95 8.77 4.44
CA ALA A 135 -2.13 9.59 4.59
C ALA A 135 -3.44 8.87 4.22
N CYS A 136 -3.33 7.76 3.48
CA CYS A 136 -4.46 6.88 3.21
C CYS A 136 -4.75 5.93 4.38
N ASP A 137 -3.86 5.84 5.38
CA ASP A 137 -3.94 4.85 6.46
C ASP A 137 -5.25 4.95 7.25
N SER A 138 -5.60 6.16 7.68
CA SER A 138 -6.85 6.42 8.40
C SER A 138 -8.10 6.10 7.57
N ILE A 139 -8.05 6.29 6.25
CA ILE A 139 -9.17 6.01 5.34
C ILE A 139 -9.33 4.51 5.12
N VAL A 140 -8.22 3.81 4.86
CA VAL A 140 -8.19 2.36 4.58
C VAL A 140 -8.60 1.58 5.83
N THR A 141 -7.96 1.85 6.96
CA THR A 141 -8.28 1.21 8.26
C THR A 141 -9.72 1.51 8.67
N GLY A 142 -10.14 2.78 8.61
CA GLY A 142 -11.51 3.16 8.94
C GLY A 142 -12.57 2.53 8.03
N LEU A 143 -12.29 2.32 6.73
CA LEU A 143 -13.20 1.62 5.84
C LEU A 143 -13.31 0.14 6.20
N ILE A 144 -12.18 -0.53 6.46
CA ILE A 144 -12.15 -1.95 6.86
C ILE A 144 -12.93 -2.14 8.18
N ASP A 145 -12.66 -1.31 9.18
CA ASP A 145 -13.37 -1.35 10.48
C ASP A 145 -14.88 -1.12 10.29
N SER A 146 -15.26 -0.19 9.40
CA SER A 146 -16.67 0.08 9.08
C SER A 146 -17.32 -1.12 8.40
N ILE A 147 -16.63 -1.79 7.48
CA ILE A 147 -17.10 -3.01 6.80
C ILE A 147 -17.29 -4.14 7.82
N GLU A 148 -16.32 -4.38 8.70
CA GLU A 148 -16.40 -5.38 9.77
C GLU A 148 -17.54 -5.08 10.75
N SER A 149 -17.78 -3.80 11.10
CA SER A 149 -18.89 -3.42 11.98
C SER A 149 -20.28 -3.73 11.39
N ARG A 150 -20.43 -3.72 10.06
CA ARG A 150 -21.72 -3.92 9.37
C ARG A 150 -21.96 -5.37 8.91
N LEU A 151 -20.90 -6.10 8.61
CA LEU A 151 -20.94 -7.48 8.12
C LEU A 151 -20.62 -8.52 9.21
N GLY A 152 -20.01 -8.09 10.31
CA GLY A 152 -19.50 -8.97 11.36
C GLY A 152 -18.02 -9.30 11.17
N PRO A 153 -17.44 -10.10 12.09
CA PRO A 153 -16.02 -10.44 12.04
C PRO A 153 -15.71 -11.27 10.78
N GLY A 154 -14.78 -10.76 9.97
CA GLY A 154 -14.26 -11.47 8.81
C GLY A 154 -13.24 -12.54 9.21
N ALA A 155 -13.23 -13.68 8.51
CA ALA A 155 -12.17 -14.67 8.62
C ALA A 155 -11.17 -14.48 7.46
N GLN A 156 -9.87 -14.46 7.74
CA GLN A 156 -8.86 -14.33 6.68
C GLN A 156 -8.76 -15.64 5.89
N ILE A 157 -8.87 -15.56 4.57
CA ILE A 157 -8.86 -16.74 3.67
C ILE A 157 -7.45 -17.05 3.15
N ALA A 158 -6.60 -16.03 3.07
CA ALA A 158 -5.25 -16.13 2.53
C ALA A 158 -4.23 -15.55 3.51
N ASP A 159 -2.99 -16.00 3.38
CA ASP A 159 -1.89 -15.33 4.06
C ASP A 159 -1.56 -14.01 3.31
N PRO A 160 -1.16 -12.95 4.04
CA PRO A 160 -0.63 -11.75 3.41
C PRO A 160 0.59 -12.09 2.55
N THR A 161 0.87 -11.27 1.54
CA THR A 161 2.04 -11.48 0.67
C THR A 161 3.26 -11.72 1.52
N GLU A 162 3.95 -12.83 1.24
CA GLU A 162 4.98 -13.38 2.10
C GLU A 162 6.07 -12.33 2.37
N THR A 163 6.29 -12.04 3.66
CA THR A 163 7.32 -11.11 4.11
C THR A 163 8.70 -11.74 4.16
N ARG A 164 8.80 -13.06 3.87
CA ARG A 164 10.09 -13.76 3.80
C ARG A 164 10.94 -13.15 2.70
N LEU A 165 12.23 -13.07 2.99
CA LEU A 165 13.20 -12.54 2.04
C LEU A 165 13.31 -13.51 0.86
N PRO A 166 13.01 -13.07 -0.38
CA PRO A 166 13.22 -13.89 -1.55
C PRO A 166 14.72 -14.10 -1.77
N ALA A 167 15.05 -15.08 -2.60
CA ALA A 167 16.40 -15.21 -3.11
C ALA A 167 16.89 -13.86 -3.66
N PRO A 168 18.16 -13.47 -3.39
CA PRO A 168 18.69 -12.20 -3.83
C PRO A 168 18.58 -12.11 -5.36
N PRO A 169 18.18 -10.94 -5.89
CA PRO A 169 17.95 -10.81 -7.30
C PRO A 169 19.26 -10.93 -8.09
N TRP A 170 19.18 -11.50 -9.28
CA TRP A 170 20.34 -11.84 -10.12
C TRP A 170 21.26 -10.64 -10.40
N TRP A 171 20.71 -9.43 -10.54
CA TRP A 171 21.50 -8.21 -10.73
C TRP A 171 22.44 -7.91 -9.54
N LEU A 172 22.02 -8.27 -8.33
CA LEU A 172 22.77 -8.04 -7.09
C LEU A 172 23.94 -9.04 -7.00
N ILE A 173 23.73 -10.26 -7.49
CA ILE A 173 24.78 -11.27 -7.67
C ILE A 173 25.81 -10.79 -8.72
N SER A 174 25.36 -10.26 -9.86
CA SER A 174 26.25 -9.72 -10.90
C SER A 174 27.09 -8.54 -10.42
N LEU A 175 26.52 -7.62 -9.62
CA LEU A 175 27.27 -6.52 -9.00
C LEU A 175 28.35 -7.03 -8.03
N SER A 176 28.06 -8.11 -7.31
CA SER A 176 29.02 -8.74 -6.39
C SER A 176 30.19 -9.37 -7.15
N ALA A 177 29.91 -10.06 -8.26
CA ALA A 177 30.95 -10.61 -9.13
C ALA A 177 31.84 -9.51 -9.73
N LEU A 178 31.24 -8.41 -10.21
CA LEU A 178 32.00 -7.26 -10.74
C LEU A 178 32.89 -6.61 -9.66
N ALA A 179 32.40 -6.51 -8.42
CA ALA A 179 33.19 -5.97 -7.31
C ALA A 179 34.39 -6.86 -6.97
N LEU A 180 34.21 -8.18 -7.04
CA LEU A 180 35.29 -9.15 -6.87
C LEU A 180 36.34 -9.05 -8.00
N PHE A 181 35.91 -8.93 -9.26
CA PHE A 181 36.85 -8.75 -10.38
C PHE A 181 37.63 -7.44 -10.28
N ALA A 182 36.98 -6.35 -9.87
CA ALA A 182 37.65 -5.07 -9.62
C ALA A 182 38.71 -5.20 -8.51
N LEU A 183 38.36 -5.82 -7.38
CA LEU A 183 39.31 -6.11 -6.29
C LEU A 183 40.47 -6.98 -6.76
N MET A 184 40.20 -8.03 -7.52
CA MET A 184 41.25 -8.90 -8.07
C MET A 184 42.19 -8.14 -9.01
N SER A 185 41.66 -7.22 -9.82
CA SER A 185 42.49 -6.38 -10.69
C SER A 185 43.38 -5.41 -9.90
N ASP A 186 42.86 -4.84 -8.80
CA ASP A 186 43.61 -3.92 -7.94
C ASP A 186 44.72 -4.67 -7.18
N VAL A 187 44.43 -5.87 -6.69
CA VAL A 187 45.42 -6.74 -6.03
C VAL A 187 46.51 -7.17 -7.02
N HIS A 188 46.14 -7.53 -8.25
CA HIS A 188 47.12 -7.91 -9.27
C HIS A 188 48.08 -6.75 -9.60
N LYS A 189 47.55 -5.53 -9.78
CA LYS A 189 48.39 -4.34 -9.96
C LYS A 189 49.29 -4.09 -8.75
N ALA A 190 48.79 -4.25 -7.53
CA ALA A 190 49.58 -4.01 -6.32
C ALA A 190 50.71 -5.03 -6.08
N ILE A 191 50.61 -6.25 -6.63
CA ILE A 191 51.61 -7.32 -6.43
C ILE A 191 52.61 -7.39 -7.60
N PHE A 192 52.18 -7.11 -8.83
CA PHE A 192 52.95 -7.38 -10.05
C PHE A 192 53.37 -6.13 -10.85
N GLN A 193 52.96 -4.92 -10.44
CA GLN A 193 53.52 -3.64 -10.91
C GLN A 193 54.24 -2.94 -9.76
#